data_AF-A0A7K0YR37-F1
#
_entry.id   AF-A0A7K0YR37-F1
#
_cell.length_a   1.000
_cell.length_b   1.000
_cell.length_c   1.000
_cell.angle_alpha   90.00
_cell.angle_beta   90.00
_cell.angle_gamma   90.00
#
_symmetry.space_group_name_H-M   'P 1'
#
loop_
_entity.id
_entity.type
_entity.pdbx_description
1 polymer ?
#
loop_
_entity_poly.entity_id
_entity_poly.type
_entity_poly.pdbx_seq_one_letter_code
_entity_poly.pdbx_strand_id
1 'polypeptide(L)' 'MDNPAAWHPDPTGRHQLRYWDGQDWTEHVSDQGVQAIDADL' A
#
# COMPACT_ATOMS: atom_id res chain seq x y z
N MET A 1 5.77 -17.99 -4.50
CA MET A 1 6.21 -17.26 -3.30
C MET A 1 5.10 -16.28 -3.04
N ASP A 2 4.24 -16.61 -2.10
CA ASP A 2 3.12 -15.73 -1.74
C ASP A 2 3.73 -14.52 -1.06
N ASN A 3 3.57 -13.34 -1.66
CA ASN A 3 3.96 -12.10 -1.00
C ASN A 3 2.94 -11.92 0.13
N PRO A 4 3.35 -12.08 1.41
CA PRO A 4 2.40 -12.02 2.51
C PRO A 4 1.79 -10.62 2.59
N ALA A 5 0.61 -10.52 3.19
CA ALA A 5 -0.04 -9.25 3.43
C ALA A 5 0.88 -8.33 4.25
N ALA A 6 1.28 -7.21 3.66
CA ALA A 6 2.29 -6.31 4.23
C ALA A 6 2.32 -4.95 3.52
N TRP A 7 3.01 -4.00 4.16
CA TRP A 7 3.37 -2.73 3.54
C TRP A 7 4.53 -2.91 2.57
N HIS A 8 4.36 -2.43 1.34
CA HIS A 8 5.38 -2.45 0.30
C HIS A 8 5.45 -1.07 -0.37
N PRO A 9 6.55 -0.73 -1.07
CA PRO A 9 6.64 0.50 -1.84
C PRO A 9 5.45 0.66 -2.79
N ASP A 10 4.82 1.84 -2.81
CA ASP A 10 3.64 2.07 -3.65
C ASP A 10 4.04 1.98 -5.14
N PRO A 11 3.46 1.05 -5.91
CA PRO A 11 3.79 0.89 -7.33
C PRO A 11 3.36 2.09 -8.19
N THR A 12 2.43 2.93 -7.70
CA THR A 12 1.99 4.15 -8.40
C THR A 12 2.94 5.33 -8.19
N GLY A 13 3.80 5.27 -7.15
CA GLY A 13 4.68 6.37 -6.74
C GLY A 13 3.95 7.58 -6.13
N ARG A 14 2.65 7.49 -5.86
CA ARG A 14 1.85 8.56 -5.23
C ARG A 14 2.11 8.66 -3.72
N HIS A 15 2.31 7.51 -3.07
CA HIS A 15 2.62 7.38 -1.64
C HIS A 15 3.93 6.63 -1.41
N GLN A 16 4.46 6.65 -0.18
CA GLN A 16 5.68 5.91 0.15
C GLN A 16 5.44 4.40 0.21
N LEU A 17 4.35 4.00 0.86
CA LEU A 17 3.95 2.60 0.99
C LEU A 17 2.48 2.42 0.62
N ARG A 18 2.14 1.28 0.04
CA ARG A 18 0.79 0.78 -0.14
C ARG A 18 0.68 -0.60 0.51
N TYR A 19 -0.50 -0.93 1.02
CA TYR A 19 -0.72 -2.24 1.62
C TYR A 19 -1.11 -3.24 0.54
N TRP A 20 -0.33 -4.32 0.46
CA TRP A 20 -0.66 -5.54 -0.28
C TRP A 20 -1.38 -6.48 0.68
N ASP A 21 -2.53 -7.04 0.30
CA ASP A 21 -3.30 -7.93 1.18
C ASP A 21 -2.95 -9.43 1.02
N GLY A 22 -2.02 -9.74 0.12
CA GLY A 22 -1.68 -11.12 -0.26
C GLY A 22 -2.18 -11.50 -1.66
N GLN A 23 -3.10 -10.73 -2.24
CA GLN A 23 -3.73 -10.99 -3.55
C GLN A 23 -3.77 -9.74 -4.43
N ASP A 24 -4.07 -8.58 -3.85
CA ASP A 24 -4.23 -7.30 -4.53
C ASP A 24 -3.69 -6.12 -3.70
N TRP A 25 -3.43 -5.01 -4.39
CA TRP A 25 -3.11 -3.74 -3.75
C TRP A 25 -4.38 -3.07 -3.23
N THR A 26 -4.34 -2.59 -1.99
CA THR A 26 -5.50 -1.93 -1.36
C THR A 26 -5.40 -0.40 -1.37
N GLU A 27 -6.45 0.24 -0.86
CA GLU A 27 -6.53 1.69 -0.63
C GLU A 27 -5.68 2.19 0.52
N HIS A 28 -5.17 1.30 1.36
CA HIS A 28 -4.36 1.70 2.49
C HIS A 28 -2.96 2.10 2.01
N VAL A 29 -2.56 3.32 2.37
CA VAL A 29 -1.26 3.91 2.06
C VAL A 29 -0.60 4.41 3.33
N SER A 30 0.72 4.59 3.29
CA SER A 30 1.44 5.25 4.37
C SER A 30 2.52 6.18 3.87
N ASP A 31 2.55 7.40 4.42
CA ASP A 31 3.56 8.42 4.19
C ASP A 31 4.18 8.85 5.51
N GLN A 32 5.51 8.76 5.62
CA GLN A 32 6.26 9.10 6.82
C GLN A 32 5.74 8.40 8.09
N GLY A 33 5.22 7.17 7.93
CA GLY A 33 4.65 6.36 9.00
C GLY A 33 3.21 6.72 9.39
N VAL A 34 2.60 7.71 8.75
CA VAL A 34 1.17 8.03 8.89
C VAL A 34 0.39 7.18 7.90
N GLN A 35 -0.64 6.48 8.35
CA GLN A 35 -1.50 5.66 7.50
C GLN A 35 -2.73 6.47 7.06
N ALA A 36 -3.15 6.28 5.81
CA ALA A 36 -4.31 6.92 5.22
C ALA A 36 -4.97 6.00 4.19
N ILE A 37 -6.13 6.45 3.71
CA ILE A 37 -6.84 5.83 2.60
C ILE A 37 -6.61 6.70 1.36
N ASP A 38 -6.08 6.10 0.30
CA ASP A 38 -5.99 6.71 -1.02
C ASP A 38 -7.36 6.67 -1.68
N ALA A 39 -8.04 7.82 -1.72
CA ALA A 39 -9.40 7.94 -2.24
C ALA A 39 -9.49 7.91 -3.79
N ASP A 40 -8.35 7.81 -4.49
CA ASP A 40 -8.23 7.84 -5.95
C ASP A 40 -7.77 6.49 -6.53
N LEU A 41 -8.34 5.39 -6.02
CA LEU A 41 -8.05 4.05 -6.50
C LEU A 41 -8.92 3.60 -7.67
#